data_AF-A0A2M8S4Y6-F1
#
_entry.id   AF-A0A2M8S4Y6-F1
#
_cell.length_a   1.000
_cell.length_b   1.000
_cell.length_c   1.000
_cell.angle_alpha   90.00
_cell.angle_beta   90.00
_cell.angle_gamma   90.00
#
_symmetry.space_group_name_H-M   'P 1'
#
loop_
_entity.id
_entity.type
_entity.pdbx_description
1 polymer ?
#
loop_
_entity_poly.entity_id
_entity_poly.type
_entity_poly.pdbx_seq_one_letter_code
_entity_poly.pdbx_strand_id
1 'polypeptide(L)'
;MLKESDLIVGHKYASNTEKTVEGLLGKREILKIYPSDGFVTYCELKERKNKSSYSVVATMKTISIKSFLRWAKIDITKKENR
;
A
#
# COMPACT_ATOMS: atom_id res chain seq x y z
N MET A 1 -15.54 -4.16 -0.59
CA MET A 1 -14.49 -4.15 0.46
C MET A 1 -13.56 -5.31 0.16
N LEU A 2 -12.25 -5.07 0.07
CA LEU A 2 -11.26 -6.13 -0.16
C LEU A 2 -11.34 -7.19 0.94
N LYS A 3 -11.26 -8.47 0.56
CA LYS A 3 -11.16 -9.62 1.46
C LYS A 3 -9.72 -10.12 1.51
N GLU A 4 -9.41 -10.97 2.48
CA GLU A 4 -8.08 -11.57 2.62
C GLU A 4 -7.70 -12.39 1.39
N SER A 5 -8.68 -13.11 0.80
CA SER A 5 -8.52 -13.88 -0.45
C SER A 5 -8.15 -13.04 -1.66
N ASP A 6 -8.38 -11.72 -1.60
CA ASP A 6 -8.12 -10.80 -2.71
C ASP A 6 -6.70 -10.19 -2.62
N LEU A 7 -5.95 -10.52 -1.56
CA LEU A 7 -4.58 -10.07 -1.39
C LEU A 7 -3.61 -10.93 -2.19
N ILE A 8 -2.78 -10.26 -2.99
CA ILE A 8 -1.86 -10.90 -3.92
C ILE A 8 -0.46 -10.31 -3.69
N VAL A 9 0.53 -11.18 -3.60
CA VAL A 9 1.94 -10.78 -3.51
C VAL A 9 2.38 -10.11 -4.81
N GLY A 10 3.13 -9.02 -4.71
CA GLY A 10 3.57 -8.19 -5.84
C GLY A 10 2.51 -7.18 -6.33
N HIS A 11 1.32 -7.17 -5.74
CA HIS A 11 0.27 -6.22 -6.11
C HIS A 11 0.34 -4.95 -5.26
N LYS A 12 -0.03 -3.83 -5.90
CA LYS A 12 -0.10 -2.50 -5.30
C LYS A 12 -1.54 -2.17 -4.92
N TYR A 13 -1.72 -1.71 -3.69
CA TYR A 13 -3.01 -1.32 -3.13
C TYR A 13 -3.00 0.17 -2.74
N ALA A 14 -4.16 0.81 -2.84
CA ALA A 14 -4.38 2.21 -2.48
C ALA A 14 -5.36 2.33 -1.29
N SER A 15 -5.25 3.41 -0.51
CA SER A 15 -6.03 3.59 0.72
C SER A 15 -7.50 4.01 0.50
N ASN A 16 -8.36 3.75 1.50
CA ASN A 16 -9.76 4.19 1.56
C ASN A 16 -9.93 5.72 1.62
N THR A 17 -8.99 6.41 2.25
CA THR A 17 -8.98 7.86 2.37
C THR A 17 -8.18 8.45 1.22
N GLU A 18 -8.87 8.98 0.20
CA GLU A 18 -8.32 9.71 -0.94
C GLU A 18 -7.74 11.09 -0.54
N LYS A 19 -7.15 11.22 0.66
CA LYS A 19 -6.40 12.42 1.00
C LYS A 19 -5.01 12.28 0.39
N THR A 20 -4.91 12.68 -0.86
CA THR A 20 -3.71 13.21 -1.49
C THR A 20 -3.24 14.41 -0.68
N VAL A 21 -2.51 14.16 0.41
CA VAL A 21 -1.74 15.23 1.04
C VAL A 21 -0.58 15.49 0.09
N GLU A 22 -0.60 16.66 -0.57
CA GLU A 22 0.44 17.11 -1.50
C GLU A 22 0.73 16.16 -2.68
N GLY A 23 -0.33 15.56 -3.26
CA GLY A 23 -0.22 14.92 -4.59
C GLY A 23 0.19 13.44 -4.61
N LEU A 24 0.35 12.76 -3.47
CA LEU A 24 0.70 11.34 -3.47
C LEU A 24 -0.31 10.38 -2.86
N LEU A 25 -0.74 9.43 -3.70
CA LEU A 25 -1.25 8.14 -3.27
C LEU A 25 -0.11 7.37 -2.60
N GLY A 26 -0.13 7.26 -1.26
CA GLY A 26 0.70 6.27 -0.58
C GLY A 26 0.29 4.87 -1.04
N LYS A 27 1.09 4.27 -1.93
CA LYS A 27 0.86 2.91 -2.43
C LYS A 27 1.52 1.92 -1.50
N ARG A 28 0.88 0.78 -1.29
CA ARG A 28 1.48 -0.35 -0.59
C ARG A 28 1.58 -1.54 -1.51
N GLU A 29 2.79 -2.02 -1.73
CA GLU A 29 3.05 -3.25 -2.47
C GLU A 29 3.25 -4.40 -1.51
N ILE A 30 2.43 -5.44 -1.62
CA ILE A 30 2.56 -6.62 -0.75
C ILE A 30 3.79 -7.41 -1.18
N LEU A 31 4.71 -7.66 -0.26
CA LEU A 31 5.90 -8.46 -0.49
C LEU A 31 5.70 -9.91 -0.04
N LYS A 32 4.91 -10.13 1.02
CA LYS A 32 4.61 -11.46 1.53
C LYS A 32 3.34 -11.47 2.39
N ILE A 33 2.59 -12.56 2.33
CA ILE A 33 1.39 -12.82 3.15
C ILE A 33 1.69 -14.05 4.02
N TYR A 34 1.30 -13.99 5.28
CA TYR A 34 1.41 -15.06 6.27
C TYR A 34 0.00 -15.43 6.76
N PRO A 35 -0.73 -16.28 6.04
CA PRO A 35 -2.14 -16.55 6.33
C PRO A 35 -2.34 -17.25 7.68
N SER A 36 -1.45 -18.16 8.05
CA SER A 36 -1.48 -18.87 9.34
C SER A 36 -1.39 -17.93 10.53
N ASP A 37 -0.58 -16.89 10.38
CA ASP A 37 -0.25 -15.96 11.46
C ASP A 37 -1.15 -14.71 11.40
N GLY A 38 -1.89 -14.52 10.30
CA GLY A 38 -2.76 -13.37 10.07
C GLY A 38 -2.00 -12.07 9.79
N PHE A 39 -0.80 -12.14 9.20
CA PHE A 39 0.06 -10.99 8.91
C PHE A 39 0.36 -10.79 7.42
N VAL A 40 0.72 -9.55 7.07
CA VAL A 40 1.20 -9.16 5.75
C VAL A 40 2.39 -8.23 5.88
N THR A 41 3.41 -8.47 5.07
CA THR A 41 4.54 -7.57 4.89
C THR A 41 4.38 -6.82 3.58
N TYR A 42 4.49 -5.50 3.63
CA TYR A 42 4.41 -4.64 2.45
C TYR A 42 5.51 -3.57 2.44
N CYS A 43 5.79 -3.05 1.25
CA CYS A 43 6.55 -1.82 1.04
C CYS A 43 5.58 -0.65 0.83
N GLU A 44 5.68 0.38 1.66
CA GLU A 44 4.97 1.64 1.50
C GLU A 44 5.89 2.66 0.84
N LEU A 45 5.52 3.12 -0.35
CA LEU A 45 6.24 4.16 -1.09
C LEU A 45 5.57 5.50 -0.81
N LYS A 46 6.36 6.47 -0.35
CA LYS A 46 5.94 7.86 -0.18
C LYS A 46 6.98 8.78 -0.76
N GLU A 47 6.58 9.69 -1.61
CA GLU A 47 7.43 10.85 -1.91
C GLU A 47 7.36 11.81 -0.73
N ARG A 48 8.53 12.31 -0.35
CA ARG A 48 8.69 13.44 0.53
C ARG A 48 9.16 14.61 -0.30
N LYS A 49 8.29 15.61 -0.40
CA LYS A 49 8.65 16.93 -0.91
C LYS A 49 9.14 17.78 0.26
N ASN A 50 10.33 18.33 0.12
CA ASN A 50 10.77 19.48 0.91
C ASN A 50 10.94 20.67 -0.05
N LYS A 51 10.98 21.90 0.48
CA LYS A 51 11.02 23.18 -0.25
C LYS A 51 12.01 23.21 -1.44
N SER A 52 13.05 22.36 -1.42
CA SER A 52 14.12 22.33 -2.45
C SER A 52 14.46 20.94 -2.99
N SER A 53 13.74 19.87 -2.60
CA SER A 53 14.10 18.50 -3.02
C SER A 53 12.90 17.56 -3.03
N TYR A 54 12.87 16.66 -4.01
CA TYR A 54 11.97 15.50 -4.03
C TYR A 54 12.77 14.24 -3.69
N SER A 55 12.26 13.45 -2.75
CA SER A 55 12.84 12.15 -2.41
C SER A 55 11.74 11.10 -2.32
N VAL A 56 12.02 9.88 -2.78
CA VAL A 56 11.13 8.74 -2.57
C VAL A 56 11.65 7.98 -1.35
N VAL A 57 10.79 7.80 -0.36
CA VAL A 57 11.07 6.98 0.82
C VAL A 57 10.25 5.70 0.73
N ALA A 58 10.94 4.57 0.71
CA ALA A 58 10.35 3.25 0.85
C ALA A 58 10.42 2.82 2.32
N THR A 59 9.28 2.46 2.92
CA THR A 59 9.23 1.92 4.28
C THR A 59 8.62 0.53 4.26
N MET A 60 9.34 -0.46 4.79
CA MET A 60 8.82 -1.81 4.94
C MET A 60 8.11 -1.96 6.29
N LYS A 61 6.95 -2.60 6.30
CA LYS A 61 6.17 -2.86 7.52
C LYS A 61 5.54 -4.25 7.46
N THR A 62 5.44 -4.88 8.63
CA THR A 62 4.64 -6.09 8.83
C THR A 62 3.50 -5.75 9.78
N ILE A 63 2.26 -5.95 9.35
CA ILE A 63 1.06 -5.66 10.15
C ILE A 63 0.04 -6.79 9.99
N SER A 64 -0.99 -6.81 10.83
CA SER A 64 -2.09 -7.77 10.66
C SER A 64 -2.86 -7.54 9.36
N ILE A 65 -3.29 -8.63 8.71
CA ILE A 65 -4.07 -8.59 7.46
C ILE A 65 -5.34 -7.73 7.65
N LYS A 66 -6.02 -7.88 8.79
CA LYS A 66 -7.18 -7.03 9.15
C LYS A 66 -6.87 -5.54 9.15
N SER A 67 -5.71 -5.13 9.68
CA SER A 67 -5.28 -3.73 9.67
C SER A 67 -4.96 -3.25 8.25
N PHE A 68 -4.37 -4.11 7.44
CA PHE A 68 -4.11 -3.82 6.03
C PHE A 68 -5.41 -3.62 5.24
N LEU A 69 -6.38 -4.53 5.39
CA LEU A 69 -7.68 -4.45 4.69
C LEU A 69 -8.52 -3.25 5.11
N ARG A 70 -8.48 -2.84 6.39
CA ARG A 70 -9.12 -1.60 6.84
C ARG A 70 -8.56 -0.37 6.12
N TRP A 71 -7.25 -0.39 5.83
CA TRP A 71 -6.59 0.66 5.09
C TRP A 71 -6.85 0.57 3.58
N ALA A 72 -6.77 -0.62 2.98
CA ALA A 72 -6.83 -0.83 1.53
C ALA A 72 -8.25 -0.71 0.96
N LYS A 73 -8.42 0.08 -0.11
CA LYS A 73 -9.69 0.28 -0.84
C LYS A 73 -9.80 -0.65 -2.03
N ILE A 74 -8.81 -0.58 -2.92
CA ILE A 74 -8.76 -1.31 -4.19
C ILE A 74 -7.33 -1.75 -4.49
N ASP A 75 -7.23 -2.84 -5.25
CA ASP A 75 -6.04 -3.18 -6.03
C ASP A 75 -5.93 -2.20 -7.21
N ILE A 76 -4.75 -1.58 -7.37
CA ILE A 76 -4.46 -0.61 -8.43
C ILE A 76 -3.38 -1.09 -9.40
N THR A 77 -2.94 -2.35 -9.30
CA THR A 77 -1.83 -2.91 -10.08
C THR A 77 -2.05 -2.77 -11.60
N LYS A 78 -3.31 -2.66 -12.05
CA LYS A 78 -3.69 -2.43 -13.47
C LYS A 78 -4.16 -1.02 -13.82
N LYS A 79 -4.40 -0.14 -12.83
CA LYS A 79 -4.92 1.21 -13.09
C LYS A 79 -3.83 2.20 -13.52
N GLU A 80 -2.56 1.85 -13.39
CA GLU A 80 -1.45 2.57 -14.04
C GLU A 80 -1.29 2.11 -15.50
N ASN A 81 -2.36 2.19 -16.30
CA ASN A 81 -2.22 2.15 -17.75
C ASN A 81 -2.04 3.59 -18.24
N ARG A 82 -0.77 3.90 -18.59
CA ARG A 82 -0.26 4.89 -19.57
C ARG A 82 -0.90 6.27 -19.62
#